data_AF-A0A7J4V1Z8-F1
#
_entry.id   AF-A0A7J4V1Z8-F1
#
_cell.length_a   1.000
_cell.length_b   1.000
_cell.length_c   1.000
_cell.angle_alpha   90.00
_cell.angle_beta   90.00
_cell.angle_gamma   90.00
#
_symmetry.space_group_name_H-M   'P 1'
#
loop_
_entity.id
_entity.type
_entity.pdbx_description
1 polymer ?
#
loop_
_entity_poly.entity_id
_entity_poly.type
_entity_poly.pdbx_seq_one_letter_code
_entity_poly.pdbx_strand_id
1 'polypeptide(L)'
;MFDAQKFIDQQVKKIGEDVKGNAIIAASGGVDSTVCAALVSRAMGDRLLAIYVDTGFMRKGETANVDKMLSRLGVNHRVVDASDEYFDALKGVTDPERKRKIIGEKFIRVFEREAKKFDASYLVQGTIAPDWIESGGGLRDTIKSHHNVGGLPADMNLKLVEPLRDLYKDEVR
;
A
#
# COMPACT_ATOMS: atom_id res chain seq x y z
N MET A 1 8.47 12.14 -24.35
CA MET A 1 8.73 12.55 -22.96
C MET A 1 7.41 12.39 -22.22
N PHE A 2 7.42 11.78 -21.04
CA PHE A 2 6.23 11.58 -20.24
C PHE A 2 5.60 12.93 -19.86
N ASP A 3 4.29 13.07 -20.04
CA ASP A 3 3.53 14.25 -19.62
C ASP A 3 2.78 13.91 -18.34
N ALA A 4 3.41 14.22 -17.20
CA ALA A 4 2.90 13.88 -15.88
C ALA A 4 1.55 14.54 -15.58
N GLN A 5 1.35 15.79 -16.01
CA GLN A 5 0.10 16.50 -15.74
C GLN A 5 -1.07 15.85 -16.48
N LYS A 6 -0.87 15.55 -17.77
CA LYS A 6 -1.87 14.84 -18.58
C LYS A 6 -2.20 13.46 -18.00
N PHE A 7 -1.19 12.73 -17.54
CA PHE A 7 -1.39 11.44 -16.88
C PHE A 7 -2.22 11.58 -15.60
N ILE A 8 -1.88 12.53 -14.73
CA ILE A 8 -2.61 12.80 -13.49
C ILE A 8 -4.09 13.09 -13.79
N ASP A 9 -4.37 13.99 -14.72
CA ASP A 9 -5.75 14.38 -15.04
C ASP A 9 -6.58 13.20 -15.58
N GLN A 10 -5.97 12.38 -16.43
CA GLN A 10 -6.59 11.18 -16.96
C GLN A 10 -6.87 10.13 -15.87
N GLN A 11 -5.90 9.87 -15.00
CA GLN A 11 -6.07 8.91 -13.91
C GLN A 11 -7.09 9.38 -12.88
N VAL A 12 -7.06 10.66 -12.49
CA VAL A 12 -8.03 11.23 -11.56
C VAL A 12 -9.45 11.07 -12.09
N LYS A 13 -9.67 11.40 -13.37
CA LYS A 13 -10.97 11.21 -14.02
C LYS A 13 -11.38 9.74 -14.04
N LYS A 14 -10.51 8.86 -14.52
CA LYS A 14 -10.78 7.42 -14.63
C LYS A 14 -11.13 6.80 -13.28
N ILE A 15 -10.35 7.09 -12.24
CA ILE A 15 -10.59 6.57 -10.88
C ILE A 15 -11.93 7.06 -10.33
N GLY A 16 -12.28 8.35 -10.53
CA GLY A 16 -13.59 8.87 -10.11
C GLY A 16 -14.77 8.20 -10.83
N GLU A 17 -14.57 7.78 -12.08
CA GLU A 17 -15.56 7.05 -12.87
C GLU A 17 -15.67 5.57 -12.47
N ASP A 18 -14.55 4.88 -12.22
CA ASP A 18 -14.52 3.43 -12.02
C ASP A 18 -14.67 3.01 -10.54
N VAL A 19 -14.21 3.84 -9.58
CA VAL A 19 -14.15 3.50 -8.16
C VAL A 19 -15.30 4.16 -7.38
N LYS A 20 -16.37 3.39 -7.17
CA LYS A 20 -17.61 3.88 -6.53
C LYS A 20 -17.65 3.71 -5.01
N GLY A 21 -16.98 2.69 -4.48
CA GLY A 21 -16.91 2.41 -3.04
C GLY A 21 -15.71 3.04 -2.35
N ASN A 22 -15.52 2.68 -1.09
CA ASN A 22 -14.33 3.06 -0.33
C ASN A 22 -13.11 2.26 -0.80
N ALA A 23 -11.97 2.92 -0.86
CA ALA A 23 -10.69 2.34 -1.21
C ALA A 23 -9.72 2.41 -0.05
N ILE A 24 -8.83 1.44 0.03
CA ILE A 24 -7.77 1.40 1.03
C ILE A 24 -6.41 1.16 0.37
N ILE A 25 -5.37 1.83 0.87
CA ILE A 25 -3.98 1.67 0.43
C ILE A 25 -3.06 1.50 1.63
N ALA A 26 -2.09 0.60 1.51
CA ALA A 26 -0.94 0.56 2.41
C ALA A 26 0.06 1.65 2.02
N ALA A 27 0.23 2.67 2.86
CA ALA A 27 1.20 3.72 2.67
C ALA A 27 2.43 3.44 3.54
N SER A 28 3.54 3.03 2.93
CA SER A 28 4.76 2.65 3.67
C SER A 28 5.70 3.82 3.96
N GLY A 29 5.45 4.99 3.37
CA GLY A 29 6.41 6.09 3.27
C GLY A 29 7.29 6.03 2.01
N GLY A 30 7.34 4.89 1.32
CA GLY A 30 8.00 4.75 0.03
C GLY A 30 7.33 5.59 -1.08
N VAL A 31 8.14 6.08 -2.02
CA VAL A 31 7.69 7.03 -3.06
C VAL A 31 6.48 6.51 -3.87
N ASP A 32 6.46 5.23 -4.26
CA ASP A 32 5.39 4.69 -5.10
C ASP A 32 4.05 4.66 -4.36
N SER A 33 4.05 4.14 -3.12
CA SER A 33 2.85 4.13 -2.29
C SER A 33 2.35 5.54 -1.95
N THR A 34 3.26 6.50 -1.77
CA THR A 34 2.93 7.88 -1.43
C THR A 34 2.34 8.63 -2.65
N VAL A 35 2.95 8.49 -3.83
CA VAL A 35 2.42 9.08 -5.07
C VAL A 35 1.07 8.47 -5.41
N CYS A 36 0.94 7.14 -5.29
CA CYS A 36 -0.32 6.45 -5.53
C CYS A 36 -1.41 6.94 -4.56
N ALA A 37 -1.11 7.00 -3.25
CA ALA A 37 -2.05 7.52 -2.26
C ALA A 37 -2.49 8.95 -2.57
N ALA A 38 -1.55 9.84 -2.90
CA ALA A 38 -1.86 11.23 -3.24
C ALA A 38 -2.72 11.34 -4.53
N LEU A 39 -2.38 10.57 -5.57
CA LEU A 39 -3.12 10.55 -6.84
C LEU A 39 -4.57 10.09 -6.63
N VAL A 40 -4.76 8.97 -5.95
CA VAL A 40 -6.11 8.42 -5.70
C VAL A 40 -6.88 9.32 -4.73
N SER A 41 -6.22 9.93 -3.74
CA SER A 41 -6.85 10.89 -2.82
C SER A 41 -7.38 12.11 -3.56
N ARG A 42 -6.71 12.58 -4.62
CA ARG A 42 -7.25 13.66 -5.47
C ARG A 42 -8.54 13.27 -6.19
N ALA A 43 -8.70 11.99 -6.55
CA ALA A 43 -9.88 11.48 -7.24
C ALA A 43 -11.05 11.14 -6.29
N MET A 44 -10.72 10.68 -5.08
CA MET A 44 -11.69 10.07 -4.17
C MET A 44 -11.95 10.87 -2.89
N GLY A 45 -11.06 11.80 -2.53
CA GLY A 45 -11.09 12.49 -1.24
C GLY A 45 -11.10 11.51 -0.08
N ASP A 46 -12.00 11.75 0.88
CA ASP A 46 -12.12 10.94 2.11
C ASP A 46 -12.57 9.49 1.88
N ARG A 47 -13.01 9.12 0.65
CA ARG A 47 -13.32 7.72 0.30
C ARG A 47 -12.08 6.84 0.13
N LEU A 48 -10.88 7.43 0.08
CA LEU A 48 -9.63 6.69 0.20
C LEU A 48 -9.14 6.75 1.65
N LEU A 49 -8.71 5.63 2.21
CA LEU A 49 -7.97 5.58 3.47
C LEU A 49 -6.56 5.03 3.23
N ALA A 50 -5.55 5.82 3.54
CA ALA A 50 -4.17 5.37 3.59
C ALA A 50 -3.82 4.84 4.98
N ILE A 51 -3.40 3.59 5.08
CA ILE A 51 -2.94 2.98 6.32
C ILE A 51 -1.42 2.92 6.33
N TYR A 52 -0.82 3.54 7.35
CA TYR A 52 0.56 3.29 7.75
C TYR A 52 0.55 2.38 8.98
N VAL A 53 1.17 1.21 8.89
CA VAL A 53 1.32 0.29 10.04
C VAL A 53 2.69 0.51 10.65
N ASP A 54 2.73 1.06 11.88
CA ASP A 54 3.94 1.07 12.68
C ASP A 54 4.13 -0.31 13.30
N THR A 55 5.14 -1.03 12.81
CA THR A 55 5.47 -2.38 13.26
C THR A 55 6.34 -2.39 14.53
N GLY A 56 6.78 -1.22 15.01
CA GLY A 56 7.79 -1.10 16.06
C GLY A 56 9.24 -1.31 15.59
N PHE A 57 9.45 -1.76 14.35
CA PHE A 57 10.79 -1.95 13.75
C PHE A 57 11.18 -0.81 12.79
N MET A 58 10.48 0.32 12.86
CA MET A 58 10.72 1.46 11.99
C MET A 58 11.98 2.22 12.40
N ARG A 59 12.54 3.00 11.47
CA ARG A 59 13.66 3.89 11.79
C ARG A 59 13.22 4.96 12.78
N LYS A 60 14.17 5.49 13.56
CA LYS A 60 13.89 6.55 14.52
C LYS A 60 13.23 7.76 13.84
N GLY A 61 12.01 8.09 14.26
CA GLY A 61 11.24 9.23 13.76
C GLY A 61 10.52 9.00 12.42
N GLU A 62 10.63 7.81 11.82
CA GLU A 62 10.01 7.50 10.52
C GLU A 62 8.49 7.68 10.56
N THR A 63 7.82 7.08 11.54
CA THR A 63 6.36 7.15 11.72
C THR A 63 5.86 8.60 11.75
N ALA A 64 6.49 9.44 12.58
CA ALA A 64 6.13 10.85 12.69
C ALA A 64 6.40 11.65 11.40
N ASN A 65 7.42 11.27 10.62
CA ASN A 65 7.71 11.90 9.34
C ASN A 65 6.67 11.52 8.29
N VAL A 66 6.28 10.24 8.22
CA VAL A 66 5.27 9.75 7.27
C VAL A 66 3.89 10.33 7.58
N ASP A 67 3.49 10.37 8.86
CA ASP A 67 2.26 11.01 9.32
C ASP A 67 2.17 12.48 8.89
N LYS A 68 3.24 13.26 9.17
CA LYS A 68 3.33 14.67 8.73
C LYS A 68 3.30 14.81 7.21
N MET A 69 3.95 13.92 6.48
CA MET A 69 3.99 13.95 5.02
C MET A 69 2.60 13.71 4.44
N LEU A 70 1.90 12.65 4.85
CA LEU A 70 0.54 12.34 4.38
C LEU A 70 -0.45 13.43 4.75
N SER A 71 -0.33 14.00 5.96
CA SER A 71 -1.11 15.17 6.40
C SER A 71 -0.91 16.37 5.47
N ARG A 72 0.34 16.71 5.13
CA ARG A 72 0.65 17.84 4.23
C ARG A 72 0.13 17.63 2.81
N LEU A 73 0.06 16.39 2.36
CA LEU A 73 -0.49 16.02 1.06
C LEU A 73 -2.03 16.00 1.05
N GLY A 74 -2.68 16.20 2.19
CA GLY A 74 -4.14 16.17 2.31
C GLY A 74 -4.73 14.77 2.08
N VAL A 75 -3.95 13.72 2.35
CA VAL A 75 -4.42 12.33 2.23
C VAL A 75 -5.14 11.96 3.51
N ASN A 76 -6.37 11.45 3.41
CA ASN A 76 -7.04 10.81 4.55
C ASN A 76 -6.27 9.55 4.94
N HIS A 77 -5.63 9.59 6.12
CA HIS A 77 -4.72 8.53 6.56
C HIS A 77 -4.88 8.20 8.03
N ARG A 78 -4.41 7.01 8.39
CA ARG A 78 -4.35 6.51 9.76
C ARG A 78 -3.01 5.82 10.00
N VAL A 79 -2.34 6.26 11.06
CA VAL A 79 -1.22 5.53 11.66
C VAL A 79 -1.79 4.49 12.61
N VAL A 80 -1.41 3.23 12.42
CA VAL A 80 -1.79 2.11 13.28
C VAL A 80 -0.54 1.64 14.00
N ASP A 81 -0.47 1.91 15.30
CA ASP A 81 0.55 1.30 16.15
C ASP A 81 0.18 -0.17 16.40
N ALA A 82 1.00 -1.06 15.86
CA ALA A 82 0.88 -2.50 16.05
C ALA A 82 2.15 -3.09 16.70
N SER A 83 3.03 -2.25 17.25
CA SER A 83 4.36 -2.65 17.74
C SER A 83 4.31 -3.84 18.70
N ASP A 84 3.44 -3.80 19.71
CA ASP A 84 3.24 -4.91 20.65
C ASP A 84 2.80 -6.20 19.96
N GLU A 85 1.87 -6.12 18.98
CA GLU A 85 1.40 -7.28 18.21
C GLU A 85 2.54 -7.96 17.45
N TYR A 86 3.49 -7.17 16.94
CA TYR A 86 4.67 -7.65 16.23
C TYR A 86 5.76 -8.20 17.16
N PHE A 87 6.03 -7.51 18.27
CA PHE A 87 7.02 -7.96 19.26
C PHE A 87 6.63 -9.31 19.88
N ASP A 88 5.36 -9.46 20.24
CA ASP A 88 4.84 -10.72 20.78
C ASP A 88 4.91 -11.84 19.75
N ALA A 89 4.53 -11.57 18.49
CA ALA A 89 4.56 -12.57 17.43
C ALA A 89 5.97 -13.07 17.08
N LEU A 90 7.00 -12.25 17.33
CA LEU A 90 8.40 -12.57 17.00
C LEU A 90 9.20 -13.10 18.20
N LYS A 91 8.59 -13.21 19.38
CA LYS A 91 9.25 -13.68 20.59
C LYS A 91 9.84 -15.08 20.40
N GLY A 92 11.16 -15.20 20.62
CA GLY A 92 11.89 -16.46 20.49
C GLY A 92 12.09 -16.95 19.04
N VAL A 93 11.65 -16.18 18.03
CA VAL A 93 11.87 -16.53 16.63
C VAL A 93 13.29 -16.11 16.23
N THR A 94 14.11 -17.09 15.86
CA THR A 94 15.50 -16.87 15.41
C THR A 94 15.64 -16.98 13.90
N ASP A 95 14.94 -17.93 13.29
CA ASP A 95 14.96 -18.18 11.85
C ASP A 95 14.46 -16.98 11.03
N PRO A 96 15.26 -16.44 10.09
CA PRO A 96 14.93 -15.22 9.35
C PRO A 96 13.73 -15.38 8.42
N GLU A 97 13.58 -16.54 7.77
CA GLU A 97 12.47 -16.76 6.84
C GLU A 97 11.14 -16.89 7.59
N ARG A 98 11.17 -17.50 8.77
CA ARG A 98 10.02 -17.52 9.68
C ARG A 98 9.66 -16.11 10.16
N LYS A 99 10.65 -15.24 10.46
CA LYS A 99 10.37 -13.83 10.78
C LYS A 99 9.66 -13.13 9.64
N ARG A 100 10.14 -13.28 8.39
CA ARG A 100 9.51 -12.68 7.20
C ARG A 100 8.05 -13.10 7.07
N LYS A 101 7.78 -14.41 7.17
CA LYS A 101 6.40 -14.95 7.09
C LYS A 101 5.49 -14.37 8.18
N ILE A 102 5.97 -14.32 9.43
CA ILE A 102 5.19 -13.78 10.56
C ILE A 102 4.91 -12.28 10.35
N ILE A 103 5.92 -11.50 9.96
CA ILE A 103 5.77 -10.05 9.72
C ILE A 103 4.76 -9.78 8.61
N GLY A 104 4.86 -10.52 7.50
CA GLY A 104 3.94 -10.41 6.37
C GLY A 104 2.51 -10.77 6.77
N GLU A 105 2.31 -11.91 7.43
CA GLU A 105 1.00 -12.34 7.92
C GLU A 105 0.39 -11.31 8.89
N LYS A 106 1.18 -10.79 9.84
CA LYS A 106 0.71 -9.77 10.79
C LYS A 106 0.30 -8.49 10.09
N PHE A 107 1.07 -8.05 9.10
CA PHE A 107 0.73 -6.88 8.31
C PHE A 107 -0.63 -7.03 7.65
N ILE A 108 -0.83 -8.18 6.98
CA ILE A 108 -2.08 -8.54 6.33
C ILE A 108 -3.25 -8.48 7.32
N ARG A 109 -3.11 -9.07 8.52
CA ARG A 109 -4.19 -9.09 9.52
C ARG A 109 -4.53 -7.72 10.07
N VAL A 110 -3.52 -6.88 10.32
CA VAL A 110 -3.74 -5.49 10.75
C VAL A 110 -4.42 -4.70 9.63
N PHE A 111 -3.95 -4.85 8.39
CA PHE A 111 -4.52 -4.17 7.24
C PHE A 111 -5.97 -4.60 6.97
N GLU A 112 -6.26 -5.91 7.05
CA GLU A 112 -7.59 -6.49 6.92
C GLU A 112 -8.56 -5.91 7.97
N ARG A 113 -8.11 -5.82 9.23
CA ARG A 113 -8.87 -5.21 10.33
C ARG A 113 -9.27 -3.77 10.00
N GLU A 114 -8.35 -2.98 9.47
CA GLU A 114 -8.64 -1.58 9.11
C GLU A 114 -9.49 -1.46 7.84
N ALA A 115 -9.28 -2.32 6.85
CA ALA A 115 -10.12 -2.41 5.64
C ALA A 115 -11.58 -2.67 6.00
N LYS A 116 -11.83 -3.65 6.89
CA LYS A 116 -13.17 -3.98 7.38
C LYS A 116 -13.80 -2.82 8.15
N LYS A 117 -13.04 -2.15 9.04
CA LYS A 117 -13.53 -0.97 9.78
C LYS A 117 -13.92 0.20 8.88
N PHE A 118 -13.23 0.35 7.75
CA PHE A 118 -13.48 1.42 6.78
C PHE A 118 -14.48 1.03 5.67
N ASP A 119 -15.02 -0.19 5.71
CA ASP A 119 -15.90 -0.74 4.67
C ASP A 119 -15.28 -0.64 3.26
N ALA A 120 -13.97 -0.91 3.18
CA ALA A 120 -13.25 -0.83 1.92
C ALA A 120 -13.74 -1.93 0.96
N SER A 121 -14.03 -1.54 -0.29
CA SER A 121 -14.38 -2.45 -1.39
C SER A 121 -13.26 -2.57 -2.42
N TYR A 122 -12.28 -1.67 -2.36
CA TYR A 122 -11.18 -1.59 -3.30
C TYR A 122 -9.83 -1.57 -2.58
N LEU A 123 -8.87 -2.31 -3.10
CA LEU A 123 -7.47 -2.23 -2.72
C LEU A 123 -6.73 -1.42 -3.78
N VAL A 124 -6.08 -0.35 -3.36
CA VAL A 124 -5.19 0.42 -4.22
C VAL A 124 -3.75 -0.01 -3.96
N GLN A 125 -2.98 -0.22 -5.03
CA GLN A 125 -1.56 -0.53 -4.94
C GLN A 125 -0.72 0.42 -5.81
N GLY A 126 0.48 0.75 -5.32
CA GLY A 126 1.47 1.53 -6.04
C GLY A 126 2.36 0.70 -6.97
N THR A 127 1.87 -0.44 -7.46
CA THR A 127 2.61 -1.32 -8.39
C THR A 127 3.01 -0.56 -9.65
N ILE A 128 4.26 -0.70 -10.08
CA ILE A 128 4.80 -0.05 -11.30
C ILE A 128 5.26 -1.08 -12.34
N ALA A 129 5.60 -0.64 -13.55
CA ALA A 129 5.94 -1.54 -14.66
C ALA A 129 7.05 -2.55 -14.34
N PRO A 130 8.18 -2.14 -13.72
CA PRO A 130 9.21 -3.08 -13.29
C PRO A 130 8.71 -4.20 -12.37
N ASP A 131 7.72 -3.93 -11.51
CA ASP A 131 7.27 -4.90 -10.52
C ASP A 131 6.54 -6.09 -11.12
N TRP A 132 5.65 -5.86 -12.08
CA TRP A 132 4.89 -6.94 -12.71
C TRP A 132 5.68 -7.62 -13.85
N ILE A 133 6.56 -6.89 -14.55
CA ILE A 133 7.47 -7.49 -15.53
C ILE A 133 8.37 -8.52 -14.86
N GLU A 134 8.92 -8.20 -13.68
CA GLU A 134 9.75 -9.13 -12.91
C GLU A 134 8.96 -10.31 -12.34
N SER A 135 7.65 -10.16 -12.13
CA SER A 135 6.75 -11.21 -11.62
C SER A 135 6.25 -12.16 -12.72
N GLY A 136 6.46 -11.84 -14.01
CA GLY A 136 6.08 -12.71 -15.13
C GLY A 136 7.05 -13.87 -15.41
N GLY A 137 8.20 -13.91 -14.74
CA GLY A 137 9.21 -14.97 -14.88
C GLY A 137 9.18 -15.93 -13.69
N GLY A 138 8.55 -17.10 -13.86
CA GLY A 138 8.16 -18.08 -12.83
C GLY A 138 9.25 -18.70 -11.93
N LEU A 139 10.42 -18.08 -11.78
CA LEU A 139 11.43 -18.41 -10.76
C LEU A 139 11.52 -17.38 -9.61
N ARG A 140 10.91 -16.18 -9.74
CA ARG A 140 11.08 -15.07 -8.78
C ARG A 140 9.84 -14.76 -7.92
N ASP A 141 8.73 -15.47 -8.11
CA ASP A 141 7.48 -15.27 -7.37
C ASP A 141 7.62 -15.37 -5.84
N THR A 142 8.59 -16.14 -5.35
CA THR A 142 8.86 -16.32 -3.92
C THR A 142 9.42 -15.07 -3.23
N ILE A 143 10.02 -14.12 -3.96
CA ILE A 143 10.73 -12.97 -3.37
C ILE A 143 9.80 -11.76 -3.18
N LYS A 144 8.73 -11.62 -3.98
CA LYS A 144 7.82 -10.45 -3.96
C LYS A 144 6.39 -10.75 -3.51
N SER A 145 6.18 -11.82 -2.73
CA SER A 145 4.89 -12.11 -2.07
C SER A 145 4.34 -10.97 -1.19
N HIS A 146 5.16 -9.98 -0.84
CA HIS A 146 4.80 -8.83 -0.01
C HIS A 146 4.41 -7.57 -0.81
N HIS A 147 4.63 -7.53 -2.14
CA HIS A 147 4.40 -6.34 -2.97
C HIS A 147 3.21 -6.47 -3.93
N ASN A 148 3.02 -7.65 -4.52
CA ASN A 148 1.88 -7.93 -5.39
C ASN A 148 0.83 -8.76 -4.64
N VAL A 149 -0.44 -8.63 -5.03
CA VAL A 149 -1.68 -9.20 -4.44
C VAL A 149 -1.63 -10.67 -3.99
N GLY A 150 -0.58 -11.44 -4.29
CA GLY A 150 -0.42 -12.83 -3.84
C GLY A 150 -0.37 -13.04 -2.32
N GLY A 151 -0.33 -11.98 -1.51
CA GLY A 151 -0.37 -12.08 -0.04
C GLY A 151 -1.74 -11.84 0.59
N LEU A 152 -2.73 -11.25 -0.10
CA LEU A 152 -4.00 -10.96 0.56
C LEU A 152 -4.84 -12.23 0.76
N PRO A 153 -5.47 -12.41 1.93
CA PRO A 153 -6.35 -13.52 2.21
C PRO A 153 -7.47 -13.57 1.15
N ALA A 154 -7.77 -14.76 0.64
CA ALA A 154 -8.76 -14.96 -0.42
C ALA A 154 -10.17 -14.45 -0.02
N ASP A 155 -10.42 -14.29 1.28
CA ASP A 155 -11.67 -13.81 1.88
C ASP A 155 -11.78 -12.28 1.98
N MET A 156 -10.73 -11.50 1.65
CA MET A 156 -10.81 -10.03 1.74
C MET A 156 -11.70 -9.38 0.68
N ASN A 157 -12.07 -10.07 -0.41
CA ASN A 157 -13.04 -9.62 -1.43
C ASN A 157 -12.85 -8.18 -1.94
N LEU A 158 -11.61 -7.67 -1.98
CA LEU A 158 -11.29 -6.32 -2.47
C LEU A 158 -11.02 -6.32 -3.97
N LYS A 159 -11.55 -5.33 -4.69
CA LYS A 159 -11.23 -5.10 -6.10
C LYS A 159 -9.92 -4.32 -6.24
N LEU A 160 -9.01 -4.82 -7.06
CA LEU A 160 -7.69 -4.22 -7.24
C LEU A 160 -7.73 -2.96 -8.12
N VAL A 161 -6.97 -1.93 -7.73
CA VAL A 161 -6.76 -0.68 -8.49
C VAL A 161 -5.27 -0.34 -8.49
N GLU A 162 -4.65 -0.34 -9.66
CA GLU A 162 -3.21 -0.09 -9.83
C GLU A 162 -2.99 1.07 -10.82
N PRO A 163 -3.12 2.34 -10.37
CA PRO A 163 -3.10 3.47 -11.27
C PRO A 163 -1.71 3.76 -11.86
N LEU A 164 -0.63 3.26 -11.23
CA LEU A 164 0.76 3.47 -11.65
C LEU A 164 1.33 2.29 -12.46
N ARG A 165 0.50 1.28 -12.78
CA ARG A 165 0.93 -0.03 -13.30
C ARG A 165 1.84 0.03 -14.53
N ASP A 166 1.63 1.02 -15.40
CA ASP A 166 2.34 1.17 -16.67
C ASP A 166 3.51 2.17 -16.60
N LEU A 167 3.76 2.79 -15.44
CA LEU A 167 4.83 3.76 -15.27
C LEU A 167 6.16 3.13 -14.90
N TYR A 168 7.25 3.76 -15.34
CA TYR A 168 8.60 3.51 -14.87
C TYR A 168 8.95 4.37 -13.65
N LYS A 169 10.06 4.03 -12.99
CA LYS A 169 10.46 4.63 -11.71
C LYS A 169 10.78 6.12 -11.82
N ASP A 170 11.30 6.55 -12.96
CA ASP A 170 11.57 7.95 -13.29
C ASP A 170 10.30 8.74 -13.59
N GLU A 171 9.26 8.10 -14.13
CA GLU A 171 7.95 8.74 -14.38
C GLU A 171 7.11 8.90 -13.10
N VAL A 172 7.32 8.02 -12.10
CA VAL A 172 6.68 8.14 -10.78
C VAL A 172 7.31 9.24 -9.91
N ARG A 173 8.59 9.57 -10.15
CA ARG A 173 9.32 10.59 -9.38
C ARG A 173 8.95 12.01 -9.83
#